data_AF-A0A0W1KJJ0-F1
#
_entry.id   AF-A0A0W1KJJ0-F1
#
_cell.length_a   1.000
_cell.length_b   1.000
_cell.length_c   1.000
_cell.angle_alpha   90.00
_cell.angle_beta   90.00
_cell.angle_gamma   90.00
#
_symmetry.space_group_name_H-M   'P 1'
#
loop_
_entity.id
_entity.type
_entity.pdbx_description
1 polymer ?
#
loop_
_entity_poly.entity_id
_entity_poly.type
_entity_poly.pdbx_seq_one_letter_code
_entity_poly.pdbx_strand_id
1 'polypeptide(L)'
;MRAASFVSILVEVAQVRKIGLPIADYFIWNDDLEYTARLLKNRIGLYVPASVVVHKTRAAASATDDPGDRFYYETRNKIWFLLRSRGLLTMDRILYGGSMLVRWFRMWQVSEHKKKMLRLGVKGVADGVLSGPRPNEEIFSADPETAKLVAACENAARVKVDKRHG
;
A
#
# COMPACT_ATOMS: atom_id res chain seq x y z
N MET A 1 0.84 -10.76 13.02
CA MET A 1 0.95 -10.35 11.60
C MET A 1 0.35 -8.96 11.46
N ARG A 2 1.03 -8.01 10.81
CA ARG A 2 0.56 -6.61 10.68
C ARG A 2 0.25 -6.17 9.25
N ALA A 3 0.64 -6.98 8.26
CA ALA A 3 0.35 -6.80 6.85
C ALA A 3 0.52 -8.16 6.15
N ALA A 4 -0.07 -8.31 4.97
CA ALA A 4 0.06 -9.46 4.08
C ALA A 4 0.02 -9.00 2.61
N SER A 5 0.58 -9.80 1.70
CA SER A 5 0.46 -9.54 0.27
C SER A 5 -0.87 -10.04 -0.27
N PHE A 6 -1.32 -9.54 -1.43
CA PHE A 6 -2.57 -9.99 -2.08
C PHE A 6 -2.52 -11.39 -2.68
N VAL A 7 -1.39 -12.10 -2.57
CA VAL A 7 -1.16 -13.36 -3.26
C VAL A 7 -1.99 -14.50 -2.65
N SER A 8 -2.19 -14.52 -1.33
CA SER A 8 -2.97 -15.54 -0.61
C SER A 8 -3.62 -14.92 0.62
N ILE A 9 -4.76 -14.25 0.43
CA ILE A 9 -5.53 -13.66 1.54
C ILE A 9 -7.02 -13.92 1.37
N LEU A 10 -7.69 -14.08 2.50
CA LEU A 10 -9.14 -14.07 2.59
C LEU A 10 -9.57 -12.91 3.50
N VAL A 11 -10.51 -12.10 3.03
CA VAL A 11 -10.99 -10.91 3.75
C VAL A 11 -12.51 -10.98 3.90
N GLU A 12 -12.99 -10.76 5.11
CA GLU A 12 -14.41 -10.66 5.39
C GLU A 12 -15.01 -9.41 4.71
N VAL A 13 -16.02 -9.62 3.84
CA VAL A 13 -16.70 -8.54 3.09
C VAL A 13 -17.23 -7.44 4.01
N ALA A 14 -17.72 -7.79 5.20
CA ALA A 14 -18.21 -6.81 6.17
C ALA A 14 -17.10 -5.86 6.65
N GLN A 15 -15.84 -6.30 6.68
CA GLN A 15 -14.70 -5.43 7.00
C GLN A 15 -14.31 -4.56 5.81
N VAL A 16 -14.34 -5.09 4.59
CA VAL A 16 -14.13 -4.30 3.36
C VAL A 16 -15.10 -3.11 3.32
N ARG A 17 -16.40 -3.39 3.54
CA ARG A 17 -17.45 -2.36 3.60
C ARG A 17 -17.28 -1.35 4.74
N LYS A 18 -16.47 -1.64 5.77
CA LYS A 18 -16.19 -0.71 6.88
C LYS A 18 -14.93 0.11 6.65
N ILE A 19 -13.88 -0.48 6.08
CA ILE A 19 -12.57 0.15 5.95
C ILE A 19 -12.33 0.80 4.58
N GLY A 20 -13.17 0.48 3.59
CA GLY A 20 -13.01 0.90 2.20
C GLY A 20 -12.18 -0.10 1.38
N LEU A 21 -12.03 0.20 0.09
CA LEU A 21 -11.27 -0.60 -0.87
C LEU A 21 -9.74 -0.35 -0.74
N PRO A 22 -8.89 -1.17 -1.38
CA PRO A 22 -7.49 -0.82 -1.63
C PRO A 22 -7.40 0.50 -2.41
N ILE A 23 -6.33 1.27 -2.19
CA ILE A 23 -6.13 2.57 -2.86
C ILE A 23 -5.48 2.33 -4.23
N ALA A 24 -6.24 2.52 -5.30
CA ALA A 24 -5.81 2.24 -6.67
C ALA A 24 -4.64 3.13 -7.13
N ASP A 25 -4.53 4.35 -6.62
CA ASP A 25 -3.49 5.31 -7.04
C ASP A 25 -2.06 4.91 -6.57
N TYR A 26 -1.94 3.90 -5.71
CA TYR A 26 -0.65 3.27 -5.44
C TYR A 26 -0.06 2.67 -6.72
N PHE A 27 -0.91 2.22 -7.65
CA PHE A 27 -0.58 1.63 -8.96
C PHE A 27 0.25 0.34 -8.87
N ILE A 28 1.43 0.39 -8.26
CA ILE A 28 2.32 -0.74 -8.01
C ILE A 28 3.01 -0.60 -6.64
N TRP A 29 3.07 -1.72 -5.91
CA TRP A 29 3.74 -1.90 -4.61
C TRP A 29 3.16 -1.11 -3.43
N ASN A 30 3.16 -1.78 -2.27
CA ASN A 30 2.74 -1.27 -0.95
C ASN A 30 1.22 -1.01 -0.81
N ASP A 31 0.41 -1.23 -1.84
CA ASP A 31 -1.06 -1.19 -1.78
C ASP A 31 -1.61 -2.30 -0.90
N ASP A 32 -1.04 -3.49 -0.99
CA ASP A 32 -1.34 -4.65 -0.15
C ASP A 32 -1.01 -4.39 1.32
N LEU A 33 0.15 -3.81 1.59
CA LEU A 33 0.63 -3.46 2.91
C LEU A 33 -0.22 -2.35 3.55
N GLU A 34 -0.58 -1.31 2.79
CA GLU A 34 -1.50 -0.26 3.21
C GLU A 34 -2.87 -0.82 3.57
N TYR A 35 -3.45 -1.60 2.67
CA TYR A 35 -4.80 -2.14 2.81
C TYR A 35 -4.90 -3.11 3.99
N THR A 36 -3.96 -4.04 4.10
CA THR A 36 -3.96 -5.03 5.17
C THR A 36 -3.62 -4.42 6.53
N ALA A 37 -2.76 -3.38 6.59
CA ALA A 37 -2.56 -2.63 7.83
C ALA A 37 -3.85 -1.94 8.29
N ARG A 38 -4.64 -1.37 7.37
CA ARG A 38 -5.97 -0.83 7.70
C ARG A 38 -6.94 -1.91 8.17
N LEU A 39 -6.96 -3.07 7.52
CA LEU A 39 -7.82 -4.19 7.93
C LEU A 39 -7.51 -4.68 9.34
N LEU A 40 -6.21 -4.80 9.66
CA LEU A 40 -5.70 -5.40 10.88
C LEU A 40 -5.59 -4.42 12.05
N LYS A 41 -5.80 -3.12 11.82
CA LYS A 41 -5.79 -2.14 12.91
C LYS A 41 -6.87 -2.48 13.93
N ASN A 42 -6.42 -2.84 15.13
CA ASN A 42 -7.25 -3.28 16.26
C ASN A 42 -8.07 -4.55 15.96
N ARG A 43 -7.58 -5.42 15.06
CA ARG A 43 -8.21 -6.69 14.70
C ARG A 43 -7.18 -7.82 14.62
N ILE A 44 -7.68 -9.05 14.62
CA ILE A 44 -6.83 -10.25 14.52
C ILE A 44 -6.73 -10.67 13.05
N GLY A 45 -5.50 -10.88 12.60
CA GLY A 45 -5.20 -11.57 11.35
C GLY A 45 -4.60 -12.93 11.64
N LEU A 46 -5.10 -13.95 10.96
CA LEU A 46 -4.63 -15.32 11.12
C LEU A 46 -3.66 -15.67 9.99
N TYR A 47 -2.47 -16.12 10.35
CA TYR A 47 -1.54 -16.73 9.42
C TYR A 47 -1.86 -18.21 9.32
N VAL A 48 -2.15 -18.70 8.11
CA VAL A 48 -2.52 -20.09 7.86
C VAL A 48 -1.44 -20.73 6.99
N PRO A 49 -0.48 -21.46 7.56
CA PRO A 49 0.63 -22.07 6.80
C PRO A 49 0.17 -23.01 5.69
N ALA A 50 -1.00 -23.65 5.87
CA ALA A 50 -1.61 -24.52 4.87
C ALA A 50 -2.26 -23.78 3.68
N SER A 51 -2.42 -22.45 3.76
CA SER A 51 -2.99 -21.62 2.68
C SER A 51 -1.93 -21.30 1.62
N VAL A 52 -1.53 -22.33 0.87
CA VAL A 52 -0.45 -22.26 -0.12
C VAL A 52 -1.01 -21.95 -1.51
N VAL A 53 -0.31 -21.08 -2.25
CA VAL A 53 -0.63 -20.74 -3.64
C VAL A 53 0.65 -20.67 -4.47
N VAL A 54 0.55 -20.98 -5.76
CA VAL A 54 1.65 -20.86 -6.71
C VAL A 54 1.65 -19.46 -7.34
N HIS A 55 2.65 -18.64 -7.01
CA HIS A 55 2.83 -17.32 -7.62
C HIS A 55 3.70 -17.44 -8.89
N LYS A 56 3.05 -17.41 -10.06
CA LYS A 56 3.76 -17.46 -11.36
C LYS A 56 4.40 -16.11 -11.66
N THR A 57 5.73 -16.04 -11.56
CA THR A 57 6.54 -14.87 -11.92
C THR A 57 7.57 -15.23 -12.97
N ARG A 58 7.93 -14.27 -13.83
CA ARG A 58 8.93 -14.46 -14.90
C ARG A 58 10.33 -14.72 -14.35
N ALA A 59 10.65 -14.14 -13.20
CA ALA A 59 11.89 -14.38 -12.48
C ALA A 59 11.60 -14.39 -10.98
N ALA A 60 12.34 -15.21 -10.23
CA ALA A 60 12.41 -15.14 -8.77
C ALA A 60 13.20 -13.88 -8.31
N ALA A 61 13.11 -12.78 -9.06
CA ALA A 61 13.68 -11.51 -8.68
C ALA A 61 12.85 -10.96 -7.53
N SER A 62 13.51 -10.69 -6.42
CA SER A 62 12.91 -9.88 -5.39
C SER A 62 12.70 -8.48 -5.98
N ALA A 63 11.60 -7.80 -5.64
CA ALA A 63 11.37 -6.41 -6.02
C ALA A 63 12.51 -5.45 -5.59
N THR A 64 13.45 -5.95 -4.78
CA THR A 64 14.62 -5.25 -4.23
C THR A 64 15.91 -5.44 -5.03
N ASP A 65 15.97 -6.35 -6.01
CA ASP A 65 17.24 -6.68 -6.67
C ASP A 65 17.62 -5.66 -7.76
N ASP A 66 16.65 -5.19 -8.55
CA ASP A 66 16.78 -3.99 -9.39
C ASP A 66 15.40 -3.37 -9.66
N PRO A 67 14.97 -2.38 -8.87
CA PRO A 67 13.66 -1.76 -9.05
C PRO A 67 13.58 -0.90 -10.33
N GLY A 68 14.71 -0.52 -10.95
CA GLY A 68 14.73 0.38 -12.10
C GLY A 68 13.90 1.66 -11.89
N ASP A 69 13.04 2.01 -12.85
CA ASP A 69 12.16 3.17 -12.75
C ASP A 69 11.05 3.02 -11.70
N ARG A 70 10.75 1.78 -11.27
CA ARG A 70 9.72 1.52 -10.26
C ARG A 70 10.13 1.97 -8.87
N PHE A 71 11.42 2.27 -8.64
CA PHE A 71 11.90 2.78 -7.36
C PHE A 71 11.18 4.08 -6.94
N TYR A 72 10.73 4.89 -7.91
CA TYR A 72 9.89 6.05 -7.64
C TYR A 72 8.60 5.68 -6.88
N TYR A 73 7.91 4.61 -7.32
CA TYR A 73 6.67 4.16 -6.67
C TYR A 73 6.96 3.56 -5.30
N GLU A 74 8.06 2.81 -5.15
CA GLU A 74 8.50 2.31 -3.84
C GLU A 74 8.69 3.45 -2.83
N THR A 75 9.34 4.54 -3.23
CA THR A 75 9.56 5.68 -2.32
C THR A 75 8.30 6.48 -2.05
N ARG A 76 7.58 6.87 -3.09
CA ARG A 76 6.32 7.62 -2.97
C ARG A 76 5.29 6.88 -2.13
N ASN A 77 5.04 5.61 -2.44
CA ASN A 77 3.98 4.83 -1.81
C ASN A 77 4.29 4.54 -0.34
N LYS A 78 5.56 4.33 0.03
CA LYS A 78 5.91 4.19 1.44
C LYS A 78 5.79 5.49 2.22
N ILE A 79 6.07 6.64 1.63
CA ILE A 79 5.80 7.92 2.28
C ILE A 79 4.29 8.10 2.48
N TRP A 80 3.46 7.78 1.48
CA TRP A 80 2.00 7.76 1.68
C TRP A 80 1.57 6.80 2.79
N PHE A 81 2.11 5.59 2.81
CA PHE A 81 1.81 4.62 3.85
C PHE A 81 2.17 5.15 5.25
N LEU A 82 3.38 5.69 5.40
CA LEU A 82 3.90 6.17 6.68
C LEU A 82 3.27 7.45 7.18
N LEU A 83 2.87 8.37 6.29
CA LEU A 83 2.30 9.66 6.67
C LEU A 83 0.77 9.63 6.70
N ARG A 84 0.15 9.00 5.70
CA ARG A 84 -1.28 9.15 5.41
C ARG A 84 -2.11 7.91 5.74
N SER A 85 -1.52 6.71 5.86
CA SER A 85 -2.32 5.52 6.19
C SER A 85 -2.90 5.62 7.60
N ARG A 86 -4.19 5.32 7.70
CA ARG A 86 -4.91 5.23 8.98
C ARG A 86 -4.68 3.89 9.68
N GLY A 87 -4.05 2.92 9.00
CA GLY A 87 -3.81 1.57 9.52
C GLY A 87 -2.65 1.44 10.51
N LEU A 88 -1.77 2.45 10.56
CA LEU A 88 -0.56 2.41 11.37
C LEU A 88 -0.76 3.00 12.78
N LEU A 89 -0.24 2.30 13.78
CA LEU A 89 0.04 2.85 15.11
C LEU A 89 1.39 3.59 15.09
N THR A 90 1.65 4.42 16.11
CA THR A 90 2.91 5.18 16.23
C THR A 90 4.14 4.27 16.16
N MET A 91 4.11 3.14 16.87
CA MET A 91 5.21 2.17 16.86
C MET A 91 5.42 1.55 15.47
N ASP A 92 4.34 1.30 14.74
CA ASP A 92 4.44 0.76 13.39
C ASP A 92 5.12 1.76 12.44
N ARG A 93 4.83 3.05 12.59
CA ARG A 93 5.47 4.10 11.78
C ARG A 93 6.98 4.12 12.01
N ILE A 94 7.42 3.96 13.25
CA ILE A 94 8.84 3.90 13.59
C ILE A 94 9.49 2.64 13.01
N LEU A 95 8.89 1.47 13.24
CA LEU A 95 9.44 0.19 12.78
C LEU A 95 9.46 0.08 11.25
N TYR A 96 8.34 0.37 10.59
CA TYR A 96 8.29 0.35 9.14
C TYR A 96 9.17 1.44 8.52
N GLY A 97 9.18 2.66 9.10
CA GLY A 97 10.03 3.75 8.65
C GLY A 97 11.52 3.42 8.75
N GLY A 98 11.96 2.88 9.89
CA GLY A 98 13.34 2.42 10.05
C GLY A 98 13.70 1.29 9.08
N SER A 99 12.85 0.27 8.97
CA SER A 99 13.08 -0.84 8.04
C SER A 99 13.13 -0.41 6.57
N MET A 100 12.33 0.60 6.20
CA MET A 100 12.30 1.21 4.88
C MET A 100 13.64 1.89 4.58
N LEU A 101 14.13 2.76 5.47
CA LEU A 101 15.39 3.46 5.28
C LEU A 101 16.57 2.49 5.12
N VAL A 102 16.63 1.45 5.96
CA VAL A 102 17.65 0.40 5.85
C VAL A 102 17.57 -0.32 4.51
N ARG A 103 16.36 -0.67 4.05
CA ARG A 103 16.17 -1.34 2.74
C ARG A 103 16.55 -0.43 1.57
N TRP A 104 16.16 0.84 1.59
CA TRP A 104 16.52 1.80 0.55
C TRP A 104 18.01 2.04 0.48
N PHE A 105 18.66 2.13 1.64
CA PHE A 105 20.12 2.23 1.70
C PHE A 105 20.80 1.00 1.09
N ARG A 106 20.36 -0.22 1.44
CA ARG A 106 20.89 -1.45 0.85
C ARG A 106 20.69 -1.52 -0.66
N MET A 107 19.49 -1.22 -1.15
CA MET A 107 19.20 -1.16 -2.60
C MET A 107 20.12 -0.14 -3.30
N TRP A 108 20.37 1.01 -2.67
CA TRP A 108 21.25 2.03 -3.23
C TRP A 108 22.72 1.60 -3.25
N GLN A 109 23.17 0.84 -2.26
CA GLN A 109 24.53 0.29 -2.22
C GLN A 109 24.80 -0.67 -3.37
N VAL A 110 23.83 -1.55 -3.68
CA VAL A 110 23.97 -2.60 -4.72
C VAL A 110 23.60 -2.12 -6.13
N SER A 111 22.86 -1.02 -6.28
CA SER A 111 22.45 -0.51 -7.59
C SER A 111 23.65 -0.05 -8.43
N GLU A 112 23.69 -0.51 -9.68
CA GLU A 112 24.66 -0.03 -10.70
C GLU A 112 24.39 1.44 -11.10
N HIS A 113 23.15 1.92 -10.91
CA HIS A 113 22.69 3.24 -11.34
C HIS A 113 22.35 4.18 -10.17
N LYS A 114 23.29 4.35 -9.23
CA LYS A 114 23.12 5.10 -7.97
C LYS A 114 22.54 6.51 -8.14
N LYS A 115 22.99 7.27 -9.15
CA LYS A 115 22.49 8.64 -9.41
C LYS A 115 21.02 8.65 -9.82
N LYS A 116 20.63 7.71 -10.70
CA LYS A 116 19.24 7.54 -11.14
C LYS A 116 18.37 7.16 -9.96
N MET A 117 18.80 6.18 -9.17
CA MET A 117 18.08 5.73 -8.00
C MET A 117 17.90 6.84 -6.96
N LEU A 118 18.94 7.62 -6.67
CA LEU A 118 18.84 8.77 -5.76
C LEU A 118 17.83 9.81 -6.27
N ARG A 119 17.88 10.16 -7.56
CA ARG A 119 16.95 11.11 -8.18
C ARG A 119 15.49 10.62 -8.08
N LEU A 120 15.24 9.35 -8.43
CA LEU A 120 13.91 8.75 -8.32
C LEU A 120 13.45 8.67 -6.86
N GLY A 121 14.36 8.36 -5.95
CA GLY A 121 14.10 8.31 -4.52
C GLY A 121 13.67 9.66 -3.96
N VAL A 122 14.46 10.71 -4.20
CA VAL A 122 14.16 12.09 -3.78
C VAL A 122 12.85 12.56 -4.39
N LYS A 123 12.64 12.33 -5.70
CA LYS A 123 11.38 12.71 -6.37
C LYS A 123 10.19 12.01 -5.73
N GLY A 124 10.26 10.70 -5.53
CA GLY A 124 9.15 9.95 -4.92
C GLY A 124 8.89 10.34 -3.48
N VAL A 125 9.93 10.65 -2.69
CA VAL A 125 9.76 11.21 -1.34
C VAL A 125 9.07 12.57 -1.38
N ALA A 126 9.54 13.49 -2.23
CA ALA A 126 8.96 14.82 -2.37
C ALA A 126 7.49 14.73 -2.79
N ASP A 127 7.18 13.98 -3.85
CA ASP A 127 5.81 13.78 -4.32
C ASP A 127 4.96 13.09 -3.23
N GLY A 128 5.51 12.13 -2.49
CA GLY A 128 4.80 11.44 -1.41
C GLY A 128 4.46 12.34 -0.21
N VAL A 129 5.30 13.34 0.07
CA VAL A 129 5.03 14.35 1.11
C VAL A 129 4.02 15.37 0.59
N LEU A 130 4.30 15.97 -0.57
CA LEU A 130 3.54 17.08 -1.14
C LEU A 130 2.14 16.69 -1.61
N SER A 131 1.99 15.46 -2.12
CA SER A 131 0.72 14.94 -2.63
C SER A 131 0.22 13.75 -1.80
N GLY A 132 -1.08 13.50 -1.86
CA GLY A 132 -1.69 12.26 -1.38
C GLY A 132 -2.18 11.41 -2.55
N PRO A 133 -2.51 10.14 -2.30
CA PRO A 133 -3.16 9.33 -3.31
C PRO A 133 -4.52 9.95 -3.67
N ARG A 134 -4.84 9.94 -4.95
CA ARG A 134 -6.15 10.34 -5.46
C ARG A 134 -7.23 9.35 -5.02
N PRO A 135 -8.49 9.80 -4.87
CA PRO A 135 -9.61 8.91 -4.61
C PRO A 135 -9.80 7.89 -5.72
N ASN A 136 -10.26 6.68 -5.37
CA ASN A 136 -10.46 5.63 -6.37
C ASN A 136 -11.47 6.01 -7.46
N GLU A 137 -12.51 6.79 -7.16
CA GLU A 137 -13.47 7.24 -8.18
C GLU A 137 -12.79 8.07 -9.28
N GLU A 138 -11.78 8.87 -8.93
CA GLU A 138 -11.04 9.69 -9.90
C GLU A 138 -10.18 8.81 -10.82
N ILE A 139 -9.55 7.78 -10.24
CA ILE A 139 -8.75 6.78 -10.99
C ILE A 139 -9.61 6.04 -12.02
N PHE A 140 -10.83 5.68 -11.64
CA PHE A 140 -11.75 4.93 -12.49
C PHE A 140 -12.69 5.83 -13.30
N SER A 141 -12.46 7.15 -13.35
CA SER A 141 -13.33 8.10 -14.06
C SER A 141 -13.52 7.81 -15.56
N ALA A 142 -12.56 7.12 -16.19
CA ALA A 142 -12.64 6.66 -17.57
C ALA A 142 -13.67 5.53 -17.79
N ASP A 143 -14.10 4.84 -16.72
CA ASP A 143 -15.15 3.83 -16.72
C ASP A 143 -16.24 4.22 -15.71
N PRO A 144 -17.31 4.91 -16.16
CA PRO A 144 -18.36 5.41 -15.29
C PRO A 144 -19.09 4.32 -14.49
N GLU A 145 -19.19 3.10 -15.02
CA GLU A 145 -19.85 2.00 -14.33
C GLU A 145 -19.00 1.53 -13.14
N THR A 146 -17.71 1.29 -13.37
CA THR A 146 -16.76 0.95 -12.30
C THR A 146 -16.66 2.07 -11.27
N ALA A 147 -16.55 3.33 -11.70
CA ALA A 147 -16.49 4.48 -10.79
C ALA A 147 -17.71 4.54 -9.86
N LYS A 148 -18.92 4.28 -10.39
CA LYS A 148 -20.15 4.24 -9.60
C LYS A 148 -20.14 3.11 -8.57
N LEU A 149 -19.68 1.92 -8.94
CA LEU A 149 -19.60 0.77 -8.02
C LEU A 149 -18.57 1.00 -6.91
N VAL A 150 -17.42 1.56 -7.25
CA VAL A 150 -16.36 1.96 -6.30
C VAL A 150 -16.89 3.00 -5.32
N ALA A 151 -17.50 4.08 -5.83
CA ALA A 151 -18.08 5.13 -5.00
C ALA A 151 -19.17 4.59 -4.07
N ALA A 152 -20.04 3.71 -4.55
CA ALA A 152 -21.07 3.07 -3.72
C ALA A 152 -20.45 2.25 -2.58
N CYS A 153 -19.38 1.50 -2.84
CA CYS A 153 -18.68 0.73 -1.81
C CYS A 153 -17.98 1.63 -0.78
N GLU A 154 -17.32 2.71 -1.21
CA GLU A 154 -16.59 3.61 -0.33
C GLU A 154 -17.50 4.53 0.49
N ASN A 155 -18.61 5.01 -0.08
CA ASN A 155 -19.59 5.82 0.64
C ASN A 155 -20.26 5.03 1.76
N ALA A 156 -20.54 3.74 1.54
CA ALA A 156 -21.04 2.84 2.59
C ALA A 156 -20.06 2.70 3.77
N ALA A 157 -18.74 2.80 3.51
CA ALA A 157 -17.72 2.80 4.54
C ALA A 157 -17.67 4.12 5.31
N ARG A 158 -17.71 5.27 4.61
CA ARG A 158 -17.67 6.63 5.22
C ARG A 158 -18.84 6.87 6.18
N VAL A 159 -20.08 6.58 5.77
CA VAL A 159 -21.30 6.78 6.58
C VAL A 159 -21.26 6.01 7.91
N LYS A 160 -20.61 4.84 7.96
CA LYS A 160 -20.49 4.04 9.18
C LYS A 160 -19.41 4.54 10.15
N VAL A 161 -18.42 5.29 9.68
CA VAL A 161 -17.38 5.89 10.54
C VAL A 161 -17.93 7.08 11.29
N ASP A 162 -18.72 7.93 10.61
CA ASP A 162 -19.33 9.13 11.21
C ASP A 162 -20.32 8.78 12.32
N LYS A 163 -21.11 7.71 12.16
CA LYS A 163 -22.06 7.24 13.19
C LYS A 163 -21.43 6.68 14.47
N ARG A 164 -20.09 6.50 14.54
CA ARG A 164 -19.40 6.01 15.76
C ARG A 164 -18.69 7.10 16.55
N HIS A 165 -18.65 8.34 16.03
CA HIS A 165 -17.96 9.47 16.65
C HIS A 165 -18.91 10.63 16.99
N GLY A 166 -20.23 10.37 16.96
CA GLY A 166 -21.28 11.27 17.43
C GLY A 166 -22.04 10.68 18.61
#